data_AF-A0A1S8BBY9-F1
#
_entry.id   AF-A0A1S8BBY9-F1
#
_cell.length_a   1.000
_cell.length_b   1.000
_cell.length_c   1.000
_cell.angle_alpha   90.00
_cell.angle_beta   90.00
_cell.angle_gamma   90.00
#
_symmetry.space_group_name_H-M   'P 1'
#
loop_
_entity.id
_entity.type
_entity.pdbx_description
1 polymer ?
#
loop_
_entity_poly.entity_id
_entity_poly.type
_entity_poly.pdbx_seq_one_letter_code
_entity_poly.pdbx_strand_id
1 'polypeptide(L)'
;MPAVPTLLQREKSEFDPAEVTVLFVLGGPGAGKGTQCSNLVRDYTFKHLSAGDLLREEQERPGSEFGEMIKEYIREGKIVPMEVTIQLLENGMKAAMKEENKKKFLIDGFPRKLDQAHAFEKSVCPAKFTLFFDCPESTMEARLINRGKTSGRSDDNIESIRKRFKTFVETSMPVVDEFASQGRVVQVDATQTPEEVYEVVKESLTARGIALGTGYDLSNSVFSPDGRNFQVEYAQKAVENGGTAIGIRCNDGVILALEKIISSKLLKKGANKRIASVDRNVGIVSSGLVPDGRHFVSRARDEASQWRKFYKGPIKTAALASRMGSYVQAYTLYSSVRPFGVTSIIAGWDSEEPAEVDGQVGSGPSVGPGGKKEGVTHGGPFLYMVEPSGLFWGYYGAATGKGRQSAKAELEKLNLQDGTITLEQGVKEAARIIYFAHEDSKDKEFELEMTWISSVNGPTKGRHEEVPKALREEAERLAKKALEGDDDDEEEARPEGERMEE
;
A
#
# COMPACT_ATOMS: atom_id res chain seq x y z
N MET A 1 -3.28 16.37 53.49
CA MET A 1 -2.45 16.07 52.31
C MET A 1 -3.39 15.60 51.21
N PRO A 2 -3.31 16.12 49.97
CA PRO A 2 -4.15 15.61 48.89
C PRO A 2 -3.80 14.15 48.59
N ALA A 3 -4.74 13.41 48.00
CA ALA A 3 -4.70 11.96 47.79
C ALA A 3 -3.68 11.52 46.72
N VAL A 4 -2.39 11.67 47.01
CA VAL A 4 -1.26 11.15 46.21
C VAL A 4 -0.92 9.65 46.48
N PRO A 5 -1.18 9.04 47.66
CA PRO A 5 -0.64 7.70 47.98
C PRO A 5 -1.11 6.53 47.10
N THR A 6 -2.25 6.62 46.42
CA THR A 6 -2.90 5.48 45.74
C THR A 6 -2.37 5.19 44.33
N LEU A 7 -1.69 6.12 43.68
CA LEU A 7 -1.26 5.97 42.28
C LEU A 7 -0.13 4.94 42.12
N LEU A 8 0.87 5.01 43.01
CA LEU A 8 2.03 4.11 43.01
C LEU A 8 1.70 2.70 43.53
N GLN A 9 0.53 2.51 44.13
CA GLN A 9 0.06 1.24 44.70
C GLN A 9 -0.76 0.40 43.71
N ARG A 10 -1.05 0.90 42.50
CA ARG A 10 -1.82 0.14 41.50
C ARG A 10 -1.06 -1.11 41.02
N GLU A 11 -1.76 -2.24 40.98
CA GLU A 11 -1.23 -3.51 40.46
C GLU A 11 -1.44 -3.68 38.95
N LYS A 12 -2.38 -2.92 38.36
CA LYS A 12 -2.70 -2.93 36.92
C LYS A 12 -2.68 -1.50 36.38
N SER A 13 -2.23 -1.35 35.13
CA SER A 13 -2.23 -0.08 34.41
C SER A 13 -3.66 0.43 34.17
N GLU A 14 -3.84 1.74 34.22
CA GLU A 14 -5.13 2.39 33.96
C GLU A 14 -5.65 2.14 32.52
N PHE A 15 -4.73 2.10 31.56
CA PHE A 15 -5.06 1.88 30.15
C PHE A 15 -4.54 0.53 29.66
N ASP A 16 -5.30 -0.08 28.74
CA ASP A 16 -4.90 -1.30 28.04
C ASP A 16 -3.92 -0.96 26.90
N PRO A 17 -2.69 -1.53 26.89
CA PRO A 17 -1.72 -1.30 25.81
C PRO A 17 -2.18 -1.82 24.44
N ALA A 18 -3.19 -2.69 24.38
CA ALA A 18 -3.82 -3.10 23.12
C ALA A 18 -4.73 -2.01 22.53
N GLU A 19 -5.29 -1.12 23.37
CA GLU A 19 -6.19 -0.05 22.93
C GLU A 19 -5.52 1.31 22.83
N VAL A 20 -4.51 1.57 23.67
CA VAL A 20 -3.85 2.87 23.80
C VAL A 20 -2.38 2.76 23.43
N THR A 21 -1.93 3.61 22.50
CA THR A 21 -0.51 3.70 22.11
C THR A 21 0.14 4.93 22.74
N VAL A 22 1.18 4.71 23.55
CA VAL A 22 1.99 5.79 24.14
C VAL A 22 3.41 5.75 23.57
N LEU A 23 3.92 6.91 23.15
CA LEU A 23 5.32 7.10 22.76
C LEU A 23 5.96 8.16 23.66
N PHE A 24 7.11 7.85 24.24
CA PHE A 24 7.95 8.87 24.89
C PHE A 24 8.80 9.58 23.84
N VAL A 25 8.94 10.89 23.99
CA VAL A 25 9.78 11.73 23.12
C VAL A 25 10.89 12.33 23.96
N LEU A 26 12.11 11.80 23.78
CA LEU A 26 13.31 12.19 24.51
C LEU A 26 14.35 12.83 23.59
N GLY A 27 15.25 13.61 24.18
CA GLY A 27 16.29 14.34 23.46
C GLY A 27 16.72 15.58 24.24
N GLY A 28 17.93 16.06 24.00
CA GLY A 28 18.46 17.23 24.68
C GLY A 28 17.65 18.52 24.44
N PRO A 29 17.85 19.57 25.26
CA PRO A 29 17.24 20.86 25.01
C PRO A 29 17.76 21.42 23.67
N GLY A 30 16.87 21.82 22.76
CA GLY A 30 17.27 22.28 21.41
C GLY A 30 17.34 21.20 20.33
N ALA A 31 17.13 19.92 20.67
CA ALA A 31 17.15 18.79 19.72
C ALA A 31 15.98 18.77 18.70
N GLY A 32 15.01 19.70 18.78
CA GLY A 32 13.90 19.78 17.81
C GLY A 32 12.64 18.96 18.15
N LYS A 33 12.56 18.35 19.35
CA LYS A 33 11.41 17.54 19.83
C LYS A 33 10.05 18.17 19.54
N GLY A 34 9.82 19.42 19.97
CA GLY A 34 8.54 20.09 19.81
C GLY A 34 8.09 20.21 18.35
N THR A 35 9.01 20.52 17.44
CA THR A 35 8.74 20.57 15.99
C THR A 35 8.29 19.21 15.46
N GLN A 36 9.00 18.15 15.86
CA GLN A 36 8.69 16.80 15.44
C GLN A 36 7.38 16.28 16.07
N CYS A 37 7.09 16.64 17.32
CA CYS A 37 5.79 16.39 17.96
C CYS A 37 4.65 17.06 17.18
N SER A 38 4.80 18.33 16.77
CA SER A 38 3.78 19.03 15.97
C SER A 38 3.52 18.33 14.62
N ASN A 39 4.57 17.87 13.93
CA ASN A 39 4.43 17.12 12.69
C ASN A 39 3.72 15.77 12.92
N LEU A 40 4.09 15.04 13.98
CA LEU A 40 3.46 13.76 14.33
C LEU A 40 1.99 13.91 14.74
N VAL A 41 1.63 14.99 15.44
CA VAL A 41 0.22 15.31 15.74
C VAL A 41 -0.57 15.52 14.45
N ARG A 42 0.02 16.24 13.48
CA ARG A 42 -0.59 16.52 12.18
C ARG A 42 -0.85 15.24 11.38
N ASP A 43 0.12 14.33 11.30
CA ASP A 43 0.06 13.22 10.32
C ASP A 43 -0.38 11.87 10.91
N TYR A 44 -0.26 11.67 12.22
CA TYR A 44 -0.49 10.38 12.88
C TYR A 44 -1.59 10.42 13.94
N THR A 45 -2.37 11.51 13.99
CA THR A 45 -3.51 11.72 14.92
C THR A 45 -3.15 11.69 16.40
N PHE A 46 -1.86 11.78 16.78
CA PHE A 46 -1.45 11.79 18.18
C PHE A 46 -2.04 12.98 18.95
N LYS A 47 -2.31 12.79 20.25
CA LYS A 47 -2.41 13.88 21.21
C LYS A 47 -1.03 14.12 21.81
N HIS A 48 -0.52 15.35 21.67
CA HIS A 48 0.73 15.76 22.31
C HIS A 48 0.46 16.21 23.74
N LEU A 49 1.15 15.61 24.70
CA LEU A 49 1.14 15.96 26.11
C LEU A 49 2.57 16.29 26.54
N SER A 50 2.82 17.57 26.83
CA SER A 50 4.09 18.05 27.34
C SER A 50 4.01 18.14 28.85
N ALA A 51 4.85 17.37 29.56
CA ALA A 51 4.85 17.40 31.03
C ALA A 51 5.12 18.80 31.59
N GLY A 52 5.96 19.58 30.89
CA GLY A 52 6.25 20.97 31.27
C GLY A 52 5.08 21.93 31.06
N ASP A 53 4.28 21.73 30.01
CA ASP A 53 3.08 22.55 29.76
C ASP A 53 1.97 22.20 30.74
N LEU A 54 1.72 20.91 31.00
CA LEU A 54 0.73 20.46 31.98
C LEU A 54 1.01 21.03 33.38
N LEU A 55 2.27 21.04 33.82
CA LEU A 55 2.65 21.66 35.09
C LEU A 55 2.41 23.17 35.11
N ARG A 56 2.68 23.86 33.99
CA ARG A 56 2.45 25.31 33.87
C ARG A 56 0.98 25.68 33.79
N GLU A 57 0.14 24.85 33.17
CA GLU A 57 -1.30 25.05 33.11
C GLU A 57 -1.93 24.79 34.49
N GLU A 58 -1.50 23.73 35.19
CA GLU A 58 -2.04 23.37 36.49
C GLU A 58 -1.71 24.41 37.58
N GLN A 59 -0.56 25.10 37.51
CA GLN A 59 -0.21 26.18 38.45
C GLN A 59 -1.13 27.43 38.30
N GLU A 60 -1.68 27.65 37.11
CA GLU A 60 -2.54 28.80 36.79
C GLU A 60 -4.03 28.45 36.95
N ARG A 61 -4.35 27.15 37.09
CA ARG A 61 -5.72 26.65 37.18
C ARG A 61 -6.39 27.07 38.50
N PRO A 62 -7.50 27.84 38.45
CA PRO A 62 -8.22 28.24 39.65
C PRO A 62 -8.73 27.02 40.43
N GLY A 63 -8.39 26.94 41.72
CA GLY A 63 -8.82 25.85 42.61
C GLY A 63 -8.05 24.53 42.47
N SER A 64 -6.89 24.53 41.79
CA SER A 64 -6.03 23.34 41.73
C SER A 64 -5.53 22.91 43.11
N GLU A 65 -5.56 21.60 43.38
CA GLU A 65 -4.98 21.01 44.58
C GLU A 65 -3.45 21.06 44.60
N PHE A 66 -2.82 21.15 43.42
CA PHE A 66 -1.36 21.12 43.25
C PHE A 66 -0.76 22.47 42.86
N GLY A 67 -1.58 23.47 42.53
CA GLY A 67 -1.13 24.72 41.91
C GLY A 67 -0.07 25.49 42.73
N GLU A 68 -0.31 25.71 44.02
CA GLU A 68 0.63 26.43 44.90
C GLU A 68 1.94 25.64 45.11
N MET A 69 1.86 24.31 45.26
CA MET A 69 3.04 23.46 45.38
C MET A 69 3.88 23.47 44.10
N ILE A 70 3.25 23.35 42.93
CA ILE A 70 3.97 23.39 41.64
C ILE A 70 4.66 24.75 41.47
N LYS A 71 4.00 25.84 41.84
CA LYS A 71 4.53 27.20 41.76
C LYS A 71 5.77 27.40 42.65
N GLU A 72 5.77 26.83 43.86
CA GLU A 72 6.92 26.84 44.76
C GLU A 72 8.11 26.06 44.17
N TYR A 73 7.88 24.81 43.72
CA TYR A 73 8.93 23.96 43.17
C TYR A 73 9.54 24.55 41.89
N ILE A 74 8.72 25.09 40.99
CA ILE A 74 9.19 25.75 39.76
C ILE A 74 10.02 27.00 40.11
N ARG A 75 9.54 27.85 41.03
CA ARG A 75 10.27 29.06 41.47
C ARG A 75 11.64 28.73 42.06
N GLU A 76 11.74 27.63 42.80
CA GLU A 76 13.00 27.16 43.40
C GLU A 76 13.89 26.34 42.44
N GLY A 77 13.43 26.09 41.21
CA GLY A 77 14.14 25.25 40.25
C GLY A 77 14.24 23.77 40.65
N LYS A 78 13.36 23.30 41.54
CA LYS A 78 13.28 21.90 41.98
C LYS A 78 12.39 21.09 41.04
N ILE A 79 12.63 19.79 40.98
CA ILE A 79 11.80 18.86 40.21
C ILE A 79 10.54 18.56 41.01
N VAL A 80 9.38 18.81 40.42
CA VAL A 80 8.07 18.48 41.00
C VAL A 80 8.00 16.97 41.28
N PRO A 81 7.40 16.52 42.39
CA PRO A 81 7.25 15.09 42.70
C PRO A 81 6.66 14.30 41.52
N MET A 82 7.16 13.08 41.32
CA MET A 82 6.83 12.29 40.13
C MET A 82 5.34 11.94 40.06
N GLU A 83 4.72 11.73 41.22
CA GLU A 83 3.33 11.30 41.37
C GLU A 83 2.39 12.35 40.81
N VAL A 84 2.72 13.63 41.02
CA VAL A 84 1.96 14.77 40.47
C VAL A 84 2.07 14.80 38.96
N THR A 85 3.28 14.62 38.42
CA THR A 85 3.50 14.64 36.97
C THR A 85 2.78 13.47 36.28
N ILE A 86 2.86 12.27 36.86
CA ILE A 86 2.16 11.07 36.35
C ILE A 86 0.65 11.28 36.41
N GLN A 87 0.12 11.83 37.51
CA GLN A 87 -1.32 12.12 37.64
C GLN A 87 -1.81 13.12 36.60
N LEU A 88 -1.04 14.17 36.31
CA LEU A 88 -1.40 15.16 35.30
C LEU A 88 -1.37 14.56 33.89
N LEU A 89 -0.39 13.71 33.58
CA LEU A 89 -0.34 12.97 32.32
C LEU A 89 -1.54 12.01 32.18
N GLU A 90 -1.87 11.25 33.23
CA GLU A 90 -3.04 10.36 33.24
C GLU A 90 -4.34 11.16 33.00
N ASN A 91 -4.51 12.29 33.68
CA ASN A 91 -5.68 13.15 33.50
C ASN A 91 -5.77 13.72 32.08
N GLY A 92 -4.64 14.17 31.51
CA GLY A 92 -4.56 14.64 30.13
C GLY A 92 -4.92 13.56 29.11
N MET A 93 -4.47 12.32 29.35
CA MET A 93 -4.86 11.16 28.53
C MET A 93 -6.35 10.85 28.63
N LYS A 94 -6.92 10.85 29.85
CA LYS A 94 -8.36 10.61 30.08
C LYS A 94 -9.23 11.66 29.37
N ALA A 95 -8.87 12.94 29.49
CA ALA A 95 -9.59 14.02 28.83
C ALA A 95 -9.58 13.85 27.31
N ALA A 96 -8.41 13.60 26.72
CA ALA A 96 -8.28 13.39 25.27
C ALA A 96 -9.01 12.14 24.76
N MET A 97 -9.09 11.06 25.54
CA MET A 97 -9.92 9.89 25.17
C MET A 97 -11.41 10.23 25.20
N LYS A 98 -11.87 10.93 26.24
CA LYS A 98 -13.30 11.22 26.45
C LYS A 98 -13.84 12.30 25.51
N GLU A 99 -13.07 13.35 25.29
CA GLU A 99 -13.51 14.56 24.58
C GLU A 99 -13.11 14.55 23.10
N GLU A 100 -11.93 14.01 22.78
CA GLU A 100 -11.36 14.05 21.43
C GLU A 100 -11.29 12.67 20.75
N ASN A 101 -11.72 11.59 21.44
CA ASN A 101 -11.62 10.20 20.98
C ASN A 101 -10.20 9.80 20.52
N LYS A 102 -9.17 10.34 21.20
CA LYS A 102 -7.76 10.08 20.88
C LYS A 102 -7.24 8.88 21.66
N LYS A 103 -6.63 7.91 20.96
CA LYS A 103 -6.02 6.71 21.57
C LYS A 103 -4.49 6.64 21.41
N LYS A 104 -3.88 7.64 20.78
CA LYS A 104 -2.44 7.72 20.52
C LYS A 104 -1.86 8.94 21.23
N PHE A 105 -0.82 8.76 22.03
CA PHE A 105 -0.24 9.81 22.87
C PHE A 105 1.25 9.98 22.64
N LEU A 106 1.70 11.22 22.47
CA LEU A 106 3.10 11.63 22.48
C LEU A 106 3.38 12.35 23.80
N ILE A 107 4.29 11.81 24.60
CA ILE A 107 4.67 12.39 25.88
C ILE A 107 6.05 13.03 25.72
N ASP A 108 6.10 14.36 25.69
CA ASP A 108 7.34 15.16 25.58
C ASP A 108 7.80 15.65 26.96
N GLY A 109 9.12 15.64 27.17
CA GLY A 109 9.75 16.15 28.39
C GLY A 109 9.62 15.26 29.62
N PHE A 110 9.11 14.03 29.43
CA PHE A 110 8.98 12.96 30.41
C PHE A 110 9.25 11.60 29.73
N PRO A 111 9.82 10.61 30.42
CA PRO A 111 10.36 10.64 31.79
C PRO A 111 11.73 11.35 31.87
N ARG A 112 12.04 11.95 33.03
CA ARG A 112 13.34 12.58 33.29
C ARG A 112 14.27 11.74 34.17
N LYS A 113 13.74 10.67 34.74
CA LYS A 113 14.45 9.69 35.56
C LYS A 113 13.82 8.31 35.34
N LEU A 114 14.57 7.27 35.65
CA LEU A 114 14.16 5.89 35.41
C LEU A 114 12.97 5.45 36.28
N ASP A 115 12.96 5.85 37.55
CA ASP A 115 11.86 5.61 38.49
C ASP A 115 10.52 6.15 37.96
N GLN A 116 10.53 7.33 37.34
CA GLN A 116 9.35 7.91 36.69
C GLN A 116 8.85 7.05 35.53
N ALA A 117 9.76 6.50 34.72
CA ALA A 117 9.42 5.66 33.59
C ALA A 117 8.71 4.39 34.08
N HIS A 118 9.31 3.67 35.03
CA HIS A 118 8.73 2.44 35.60
C HIS A 118 7.40 2.71 36.31
N ALA A 119 7.30 3.81 37.07
CA ALA A 119 6.07 4.18 37.74
C ALA A 119 4.94 4.44 36.73
N PHE A 120 5.22 5.19 35.65
CA PHE A 120 4.24 5.46 34.60
C PHE A 120 3.80 4.19 33.86
N GLU A 121 4.74 3.33 33.47
CA GLU A 121 4.42 2.09 32.76
C GLU A 121 3.55 1.15 33.61
N LYS A 122 3.81 1.11 34.92
CA LYS A 122 3.04 0.32 35.87
C LYS A 122 1.64 0.89 36.12
N SER A 123 1.52 2.19 36.38
CA SER A 123 0.28 2.80 36.84
C SER A 123 -0.63 3.31 35.73
N VAL A 124 -0.07 3.73 34.59
CA VAL A 124 -0.80 4.38 33.49
C VAL A 124 -0.88 3.47 32.27
N CYS A 125 0.24 3.25 31.58
CA CYS A 125 0.31 2.41 30.38
C CYS A 125 1.77 2.18 29.98
N PRO A 126 2.18 0.94 29.62
CA PRO A 126 3.49 0.68 29.03
C PRO A 126 3.69 1.46 27.72
N ALA A 127 4.85 2.11 27.55
CA ALA A 127 5.14 2.80 26.29
C ALA A 127 5.44 1.80 25.17
N LYS A 128 5.00 2.08 23.93
CA LYS A 128 5.30 1.18 22.80
C LYS A 128 6.80 1.22 22.45
N PHE A 129 7.35 2.43 22.36
CA PHE A 129 8.78 2.71 22.24
C PHE A 129 9.06 4.19 22.54
N THR A 130 10.34 4.53 22.66
CA THR A 130 10.83 5.89 22.84
C THR A 130 11.46 6.41 21.55
N LEU A 131 11.01 7.58 21.10
CA LEU A 131 11.67 8.37 20.07
C LEU A 131 12.75 9.21 20.72
N PHE A 132 14.01 8.93 20.41
CA PHE A 132 15.15 9.68 20.91
C PHE A 132 15.79 10.50 19.79
N PHE A 133 15.74 11.82 19.92
CA PHE A 133 16.39 12.74 19.00
C PHE A 133 17.83 13.00 19.47
N ASP A 134 18.76 12.36 18.77
CA ASP A 134 20.18 12.49 19.03
C ASP A 134 20.73 13.73 18.30
N CYS A 135 21.40 14.60 19.04
CA CYS A 135 21.89 15.87 18.52
C CYS A 135 23.16 16.27 19.30
N PRO A 136 24.26 16.62 18.62
CA PRO A 136 25.46 17.11 19.28
C PRO A 136 25.20 18.39 20.11
N GLU A 137 25.90 18.52 21.23
CA GLU A 137 25.78 19.68 22.14
C GLU A 137 26.02 21.00 21.42
N SER A 138 27.00 21.06 20.50
CA SER A 138 27.31 22.25 19.70
C SER A 138 26.13 22.72 18.83
N THR A 139 25.42 21.79 18.20
CA THR A 139 24.23 22.08 17.38
C THR A 139 23.07 22.53 18.26
N MET A 140 22.87 21.89 19.41
CA MET A 140 21.82 22.25 20.36
C MET A 140 22.05 23.66 20.96
N GLU A 141 23.28 23.98 21.34
CA GLU A 141 23.67 25.30 21.87
C GLU A 141 23.40 26.41 20.84
N ALA A 142 23.82 26.20 19.58
CA ALA A 142 23.55 27.15 18.50
C ALA A 142 22.04 27.38 18.29
N ARG A 143 21.22 26.31 18.34
CA ARG A 143 19.76 26.39 18.22
C ARG A 143 19.11 27.14 19.38
N LEU A 144 19.57 26.91 20.62
CA LEU A 144 19.05 27.59 21.81
C LEU A 144 19.39 29.08 21.82
N ILE A 145 20.61 29.46 21.44
CA ILE A 145 21.03 30.87 21.34
C ILE A 145 20.18 31.62 20.30
N ASN A 146 19.92 31.01 19.14
CA ASN A 146 19.08 31.62 18.10
C ASN A 146 17.61 31.75 18.53
N ARG A 147 17.12 30.82 19.36
CA ARG A 147 15.77 30.87 19.93
C ARG A 147 15.62 31.97 20.98
N GLY A 148 16.62 32.16 21.85
CA GLY A 148 16.64 33.25 22.84
C GLY A 148 16.53 34.65 22.19
N LYS A 149 17.12 34.82 21.00
CA LYS A 149 17.04 36.07 20.20
C LYS A 149 15.66 36.35 19.60
N THR A 150 14.84 35.31 19.38
CA THR A 150 13.57 35.42 18.63
C THR A 150 12.32 35.24 19.50
N SER A 151 12.40 34.56 20.66
CA SER A 151 11.22 34.17 21.44
C SER A 151 11.10 34.80 22.84
N GLY A 152 11.95 35.77 23.21
CA GLY A 152 11.78 36.57 24.44
C GLY A 152 11.79 35.79 25.76
N ARG A 153 12.41 34.61 25.83
CA ARG A 153 12.55 33.86 27.10
C ARG A 153 13.71 34.43 27.92
N SER A 154 13.43 34.82 29.16
CA SER A 154 14.34 35.53 30.06
C SER A 154 15.49 34.70 30.65
N ASP A 155 15.52 33.38 30.41
CA ASP A 155 16.36 32.44 31.17
C ASP A 155 17.54 31.84 30.39
N ASP A 156 17.79 32.28 29.15
CA ASP A 156 18.83 31.74 28.27
C ASP A 156 20.18 32.46 28.47
N ASN A 157 20.82 32.25 29.64
CA ASN A 157 22.25 32.52 29.79
C ASN A 157 23.05 31.25 29.41
N ILE A 158 24.28 31.39 28.90
CA ILE A 158 25.11 30.25 28.44
C ILE A 158 25.32 29.20 29.55
N GLU A 159 25.41 29.64 30.80
CA GLU A 159 25.60 28.80 31.98
C GLU A 159 24.34 27.96 32.31
N SER A 160 23.14 28.51 32.13
CA SER A 160 21.86 27.84 32.34
C SER A 160 21.62 26.78 31.25
N ILE A 161 22.02 27.06 30.00
CA ILE A 161 21.98 26.11 28.89
C ILE A 161 22.89 24.91 29.16
N ARG A 162 24.14 25.14 29.56
CA ARG A 162 25.08 24.06 29.91
C ARG A 162 24.61 23.21 31.09
N LYS A 163 24.03 23.86 32.11
CA LYS A 163 23.43 23.14 33.24
C LYS A 163 22.30 22.21 32.78
N ARG A 164 21.48 22.65 31.81
CA ARG A 164 20.41 21.83 31.24
C ARG A 164 20.93 20.65 30.42
N PHE A 165 22.05 20.78 29.71
CA PHE A 165 22.70 19.65 29.04
C PHE A 165 23.19 18.62 30.06
N LYS A 166 23.93 19.09 31.08
CA LYS A 166 24.43 18.21 32.15
C LYS A 166 23.30 17.47 32.87
N THR A 167 22.24 18.19 33.26
CA THR A 167 21.07 17.55 33.88
C THR A 167 20.44 16.49 32.95
N PHE A 168 20.31 16.77 31.65
CA PHE A 168 19.73 15.82 30.71
C PHE A 168 20.56 14.52 30.63
N VAL A 169 21.88 14.63 30.51
CA VAL A 169 22.78 13.48 30.46
C VAL A 169 22.73 12.68 31.77
N GLU A 170 22.75 13.36 32.92
CA GLU A 170 22.76 12.69 34.23
C GLU A 170 21.43 12.01 34.57
N THR A 171 20.29 12.56 34.15
CA THR A 171 18.98 12.07 34.61
C THR A 171 18.19 11.33 33.52
N SER A 172 18.16 11.85 32.29
CA SER A 172 17.34 11.32 31.20
C SER A 172 18.03 10.24 30.37
N MET A 173 19.36 10.32 30.20
CA MET A 173 20.11 9.35 29.41
C MET A 173 20.04 7.91 29.96
N PRO A 174 20.06 7.68 31.30
CA PRO A 174 19.85 6.35 31.86
C PRO A 174 18.53 5.68 31.43
N VAL A 175 17.47 6.46 31.17
CA VAL A 175 16.20 5.93 30.65
C VAL A 175 16.37 5.46 29.20
N VAL A 176 17.05 6.25 28.38
CA VAL A 176 17.30 5.92 26.97
C VAL A 176 18.15 4.66 26.90
N ASP A 177 19.21 4.56 27.71
CA ASP A 177 20.11 3.41 27.73
C ASP A 177 19.39 2.12 28.12
N GLU A 178 18.54 2.16 29.16
CA GLU A 178 17.76 0.99 29.57
C GLU A 178 16.77 0.56 28.48
N PHE A 179 15.99 1.48 27.92
CA PHE A 179 15.04 1.14 26.87
C PHE A 179 15.72 0.72 25.56
N ALA A 180 16.92 1.23 25.28
CA ALA A 180 17.73 0.80 24.14
C ALA A 180 18.20 -0.64 24.32
N SER A 181 18.61 -1.03 25.53
CA SER A 181 18.98 -2.43 25.86
C SER A 181 17.82 -3.42 25.67
N GLN A 182 16.58 -2.93 25.76
CA GLN A 182 15.35 -3.69 25.51
C GLN A 182 14.89 -3.65 24.04
N GLY A 183 15.61 -2.96 23.15
CA GLY A 183 15.20 -2.77 21.75
C GLY A 183 14.00 -1.84 21.57
N ARG A 184 13.69 -0.99 22.56
CA ARG A 184 12.51 -0.11 22.60
C ARG A 184 12.84 1.36 22.35
N VAL A 185 14.03 1.67 21.84
CA VAL A 185 14.41 3.01 21.41
C VAL A 185 14.52 3.07 19.89
N VAL A 186 14.01 4.16 19.33
CA VAL A 186 14.22 4.58 17.95
C VAL A 186 15.06 5.84 18.03
N GLN A 187 16.33 5.72 17.66
CA GLN A 187 17.28 6.84 17.64
C GLN A 187 17.22 7.51 16.27
N VAL A 188 17.02 8.84 16.27
CA VAL A 188 16.94 9.66 15.06
C VAL A 188 18.00 10.75 15.16
N ASP A 189 18.87 10.83 14.15
CA ASP A 189 19.82 11.94 13.99
C ASP A 189 19.05 13.24 13.71
N ALA A 190 19.15 14.19 14.64
CA ALA A 190 18.46 15.48 14.58
C ALA A 190 19.37 16.64 14.11
N THR A 191 20.52 16.35 13.48
CA THR A 191 21.43 17.37 12.93
C THR A 191 20.92 18.02 11.64
N GLN A 192 20.17 17.27 10.83
CA GLN A 192 19.62 17.66 9.53
C GLN A 192 18.47 18.69 9.63
N THR A 193 17.89 19.07 8.49
CA THR A 193 16.74 19.97 8.44
C THR A 193 15.49 19.34 9.10
N PRO A 194 14.54 20.14 9.64
CA PRO A 194 13.33 19.61 10.26
C PRO A 194 12.54 18.64 9.38
N GLU A 195 12.52 18.88 8.07
CA GLU A 195 11.82 18.07 7.06
C GLU A 195 12.51 16.72 6.85
N GLU A 196 13.83 16.70 6.67
CA GLU A 196 14.62 15.46 6.51
C GLU A 196 14.54 14.58 7.76
N VAL A 197 14.69 15.18 8.94
CA VAL A 197 14.52 14.47 10.22
C VAL A 197 13.13 13.86 10.32
N TYR A 198 12.11 14.55 9.79
CA TYR A 198 10.74 14.07 9.84
C TYR A 198 10.49 12.88 8.89
N GLU A 199 11.12 12.84 7.71
CA GLU A 199 11.07 11.68 6.83
C GLU A 199 11.60 10.41 7.53
N VAL A 200 12.77 10.51 8.18
CA VAL A 200 13.35 9.41 8.96
C VAL A 200 12.44 8.97 10.11
N VAL A 201 11.78 9.93 10.78
CA VAL A 201 10.78 9.63 11.80
C VAL A 201 9.62 8.84 11.20
N LYS A 202 9.08 9.23 10.04
CA LYS A 202 7.96 8.51 9.38
C LYS A 202 8.32 7.08 9.01
N GLU A 203 9.50 6.87 8.45
CA GLU A 203 10.01 5.52 8.12
C GLU A 203 10.11 4.67 9.39
N SER A 204 10.65 5.25 10.46
CA SER A 204 10.81 4.57 11.75
C SER A 204 9.48 4.21 12.43
N LEU A 205 8.48 5.10 12.38
CA LEU A 205 7.14 4.81 12.87
C LEU A 205 6.48 3.68 12.09
N THR A 206 6.63 3.70 10.76
CA THR A 206 6.09 2.66 9.87
C THR A 206 6.72 1.30 10.18
N ALA A 207 8.05 1.24 10.34
CA ALA A 207 8.77 0.03 10.73
C ALA A 207 8.33 -0.53 12.09
N ARG A 208 7.87 0.33 13.01
CA ARG A 208 7.31 -0.04 14.32
C ARG A 208 5.79 -0.28 14.31
N GLY A 209 5.18 -0.38 13.13
CA GLY A 209 3.75 -0.67 12.96
C GLY A 209 2.83 0.49 13.37
N ILE A 210 3.28 1.74 13.25
CA ILE A 210 2.45 2.94 13.38
C ILE A 210 2.28 3.54 11.99
N ALA A 211 1.12 3.31 11.37
CA ALA A 211 0.79 3.87 10.06
C ALA A 211 0.36 5.35 10.17
N LEU A 212 0.62 6.13 9.11
CA LEU A 212 0.05 7.47 8.94
C LEU A 212 -1.46 7.37 9.16
N GLY A 213 -1.97 8.18 10.08
CA GLY A 213 -3.36 8.19 10.48
C GLY A 213 -3.92 9.57 10.23
N THR A 214 -3.90 10.03 8.99
CA THR A 214 -4.40 11.37 8.68
C THR A 214 -5.92 11.44 8.72
N GLY A 215 -6.62 10.30 8.87
CA GLY A 215 -8.08 10.22 8.82
C GLY A 215 -8.63 10.40 7.40
N TYR A 216 -7.81 10.89 6.46
CA TYR A 216 -8.12 11.01 5.03
C TYR A 216 -8.06 9.66 4.31
N ASP A 217 -7.55 8.62 4.97
CA ASP A 217 -7.42 7.27 4.44
C ASP A 217 -8.59 6.35 4.84
N LEU A 218 -9.54 6.82 5.65
CA LEU A 218 -10.66 6.01 6.15
C LEU A 218 -11.87 5.95 5.21
N SER A 219 -11.95 6.84 4.22
CA SER A 219 -13.11 6.95 3.33
C SER A 219 -12.68 7.32 1.91
N ASN A 220 -13.35 6.76 0.91
CA ASN A 220 -13.11 7.09 -0.49
C ASN A 220 -13.55 8.51 -0.85
N SER A 221 -14.48 9.09 -0.09
CA SER A 221 -15.05 10.42 -0.38
C SER A 221 -14.20 11.57 0.16
N VAL A 222 -13.01 11.27 0.68
CA VAL A 222 -12.13 12.23 1.35
C VAL A 222 -10.80 12.26 0.60
N PHE A 223 -10.40 13.46 0.17
CA PHE A 223 -9.08 13.69 -0.38
C PHE A 223 -8.11 14.08 0.72
N SER A 224 -6.87 13.63 0.59
CA SER A 224 -5.75 14.12 1.38
C SER A 224 -5.37 15.56 0.98
N PRO A 225 -4.60 16.29 1.81
CA PRO A 225 -4.15 17.65 1.50
C PRO A 225 -3.34 17.77 0.20
N ASP A 226 -2.68 16.70 -0.24
CA ASP A 226 -1.95 16.58 -1.51
C ASP A 226 -2.84 16.11 -2.69
N GLY A 227 -4.16 16.04 -2.50
CA GLY A 227 -5.14 15.77 -3.56
C GLY A 227 -5.29 14.30 -3.95
N ARG A 228 -4.95 13.37 -3.05
CA ARG A 228 -4.97 11.92 -3.31
C ARG A 228 -6.12 11.23 -2.60
N ASN A 229 -6.49 10.06 -3.12
CA ASN A 229 -7.48 9.16 -2.51
C ASN A 229 -6.79 7.85 -2.13
N PHE A 230 -6.42 7.73 -0.85
CA PHE A 230 -5.61 6.61 -0.38
C PHE A 230 -6.34 5.25 -0.46
N GLN A 231 -7.67 5.21 -0.39
CA GLN A 231 -8.41 3.95 -0.51
C GLN A 231 -8.25 3.31 -1.89
N VAL A 232 -8.15 4.11 -2.96
CA VAL A 232 -7.86 3.60 -4.31
C VAL A 232 -6.43 3.07 -4.41
N GLU A 233 -5.47 3.75 -3.77
CA GLU A 233 -4.08 3.29 -3.74
C GLU A 233 -3.91 1.99 -2.94
N TYR A 234 -4.66 1.82 -1.85
CA TYR A 234 -4.68 0.56 -1.10
C TYR A 234 -5.29 -0.58 -1.91
N ALA A 235 -6.34 -0.30 -2.68
CA ALA A 235 -6.91 -1.26 -3.61
C ALA A 235 -5.88 -1.68 -4.67
N GLN A 236 -5.08 -0.73 -5.19
CA GLN A 236 -3.98 -1.03 -6.11
C GLN A 236 -2.91 -1.94 -5.46
N LYS A 237 -2.54 -1.69 -4.20
CA LYS A 237 -1.64 -2.59 -3.45
C LYS A 237 -2.20 -4.00 -3.29
N ALA A 238 -3.52 -4.15 -3.16
CA ALA A 238 -4.16 -5.48 -3.13
C ALA A 238 -4.01 -6.22 -4.47
N VAL A 239 -4.00 -5.50 -5.60
CA VAL A 239 -3.71 -6.07 -6.93
C VAL A 239 -2.29 -6.62 -6.99
N GLU A 240 -1.31 -5.88 -6.45
CA GLU A 240 0.10 -6.27 -6.45
C GLU A 240 0.37 -7.56 -5.66
N ASN A 241 -0.55 -7.97 -4.78
CA ASN A 241 -0.48 -9.26 -4.08
C ASN A 241 -1.12 -10.44 -4.87
N GLY A 242 -1.77 -10.15 -6.00
CA GLY A 242 -2.36 -11.16 -6.87
C GLY A 242 -1.33 -11.83 -7.79
N GLY A 243 -1.65 -13.04 -8.25
CA GLY A 243 -0.86 -13.73 -9.28
C GLY A 243 -0.78 -12.91 -10.57
N THR A 244 0.33 -13.07 -11.30
CA THR A 244 0.62 -12.28 -12.49
C THR A 244 -0.33 -12.65 -13.62
N ALA A 245 -1.01 -11.66 -14.19
CA ALA A 245 -1.88 -11.82 -15.35
C ALA A 245 -1.35 -10.97 -16.49
N ILE A 246 -1.34 -11.52 -17.70
CA ILE A 246 -0.92 -10.81 -18.90
C ILE A 246 -1.93 -10.96 -20.03
N GLY A 247 -1.89 -10.01 -20.96
CA GLY A 247 -2.57 -10.10 -22.24
C GLY A 247 -1.65 -9.68 -23.39
N ILE A 248 -1.72 -10.41 -24.51
CA ILE A 248 -0.94 -10.15 -25.71
C ILE A 248 -1.88 -10.01 -26.91
N ARG A 249 -1.87 -8.84 -27.55
CA ARG A 249 -2.55 -8.60 -28.82
C ARG A 249 -1.64 -9.08 -29.95
N CYS A 250 -2.10 -10.11 -30.65
CA CYS A 250 -1.47 -10.66 -31.85
C CYS A 250 -2.14 -10.03 -33.09
N ASN A 251 -1.65 -10.39 -34.28
CA ASN A 251 -2.21 -9.89 -35.52
C ASN A 251 -3.58 -10.50 -35.87
N ASP A 252 -3.80 -11.75 -35.46
CA ASP A 252 -4.95 -12.58 -35.77
C ASP A 252 -5.80 -12.91 -34.54
N GLY A 253 -5.48 -12.33 -33.37
CA GLY A 253 -6.21 -12.54 -32.14
C GLY A 253 -5.60 -11.93 -30.88
N VAL A 254 -6.08 -12.37 -29.72
CA VAL A 254 -5.61 -11.94 -28.39
C VAL A 254 -5.48 -13.16 -27.48
N ILE A 255 -4.47 -13.14 -26.62
CA ILE A 255 -4.20 -14.19 -25.64
C ILE A 255 -4.28 -13.58 -24.25
N LEU A 256 -4.88 -14.30 -23.31
CA LEU A 256 -4.81 -14.02 -21.89
C LEU A 256 -4.09 -15.18 -21.20
N ALA A 257 -3.16 -14.86 -20.32
CA ALA A 257 -2.46 -15.85 -19.50
C ALA A 257 -2.41 -15.41 -18.04
N LEU A 258 -2.45 -16.39 -17.13
CA LEU A 258 -2.47 -16.14 -15.70
C LEU A 258 -1.65 -17.18 -14.94
N GLU A 259 -0.82 -16.65 -14.05
CA GLU A 259 -0.16 -17.38 -12.97
C GLU A 259 -1.16 -17.64 -11.83
N LYS A 260 -1.78 -18.83 -11.79
CA LYS A 260 -2.69 -19.21 -10.70
C LYS A 260 -1.92 -19.93 -9.59
N ILE A 261 -1.54 -19.18 -8.56
CA ILE A 261 -0.87 -19.71 -7.37
C ILE A 261 -1.71 -20.82 -6.69
N ILE A 262 -1.06 -21.95 -6.40
CA ILE A 262 -1.64 -23.10 -5.71
C ILE A 262 -1.26 -23.01 -4.23
N SER A 263 -2.24 -22.75 -3.36
CA SER A 263 -2.02 -22.65 -1.92
C SER A 263 -1.97 -24.00 -1.20
N SER A 264 -2.50 -25.06 -1.83
CA SER A 264 -2.53 -26.40 -1.25
C SER A 264 -2.59 -27.47 -2.35
N LYS A 265 -1.82 -28.55 -2.15
CA LYS A 265 -1.82 -29.73 -3.03
C LYS A 265 -3.15 -30.49 -3.03
N LEU A 266 -4.04 -30.19 -2.08
CA LEU A 266 -5.39 -30.75 -2.01
C LEU A 266 -6.37 -30.09 -3.01
N LEU A 267 -5.97 -28.96 -3.62
CA LEU A 267 -6.80 -28.30 -4.64
C LEU A 267 -6.86 -29.17 -5.90
N LYS A 268 -8.07 -29.38 -6.42
CA LYS A 268 -8.27 -30.05 -7.71
C LYS A 268 -7.66 -29.21 -8.84
N LYS A 269 -6.81 -29.83 -9.67
CA LYS A 269 -6.24 -29.19 -10.87
C LYS A 269 -7.34 -28.60 -11.76
N GLY A 270 -7.11 -27.39 -12.29
CA GLY A 270 -8.07 -26.67 -13.13
C GLY A 270 -9.30 -26.12 -12.40
N ALA A 271 -9.42 -26.31 -11.08
CA ALA A 271 -10.49 -25.68 -10.30
C ALA A 271 -10.21 -24.18 -10.08
N ASN A 272 -11.28 -23.43 -9.76
CA ASN A 272 -11.20 -21.98 -9.49
C ASN A 272 -10.56 -21.18 -10.63
N LYS A 273 -11.04 -21.41 -11.87
CA LYS A 273 -10.64 -20.62 -13.03
C LYS A 273 -10.80 -19.12 -12.77
N ARG A 274 -9.81 -18.35 -13.18
CA ARG A 274 -9.74 -16.90 -12.97
C ARG A 274 -9.79 -16.11 -14.28
N ILE A 275 -9.64 -16.79 -15.41
CA ILE A 275 -10.00 -16.26 -16.72
C ILE A 275 -11.45 -16.69 -17.03
N ALA A 276 -12.29 -15.74 -17.45
CA ALA A 276 -13.70 -15.99 -17.68
C ALA A 276 -14.19 -15.38 -19.00
N SER A 277 -14.98 -16.15 -19.75
CA SER A 277 -15.72 -15.62 -20.89
C SER A 277 -16.88 -14.73 -20.40
N VAL A 278 -16.93 -13.50 -20.90
CA VAL A 278 -18.01 -12.54 -20.62
C VAL A 278 -19.07 -12.59 -21.71
N ASP A 279 -18.63 -12.68 -22.97
CA ASP A 279 -19.48 -12.92 -24.11
C ASP A 279 -18.79 -13.96 -25.01
N ARG A 280 -19.45 -14.35 -26.11
CA ARG A 280 -18.85 -15.27 -27.08
C ARG A 280 -17.51 -14.75 -27.58
N ASN A 281 -17.40 -13.44 -27.82
CA ASN A 281 -16.22 -12.80 -28.40
C ASN A 281 -15.38 -11.99 -27.39
N VAL A 282 -15.57 -12.22 -26.07
CA VAL A 282 -14.85 -11.45 -25.03
C VAL A 282 -14.47 -12.32 -23.84
N GLY A 283 -13.21 -12.25 -23.45
CA GLY A 283 -12.65 -12.82 -22.22
C GLY A 283 -12.12 -11.76 -21.27
N ILE A 284 -12.16 -12.06 -19.98
CA ILE A 284 -11.59 -11.21 -18.92
C ILE A 284 -10.74 -12.05 -17.99
N VAL A 285 -9.56 -11.54 -17.64
CA VAL A 285 -8.72 -12.03 -16.53
C VAL A 285 -8.55 -10.90 -15.51
N SER A 286 -8.57 -11.24 -14.23
CA SER A 286 -8.36 -10.26 -13.15
C SER A 286 -7.24 -10.71 -12.21
N SER A 287 -6.40 -9.76 -11.79
CA SER A 287 -5.46 -9.94 -10.68
C SER A 287 -5.88 -9.12 -9.46
N GLY A 288 -5.55 -9.61 -8.26
CA GLY A 288 -6.00 -9.08 -6.97
C GLY A 288 -7.04 -9.97 -6.27
N LEU A 289 -8.06 -9.34 -5.68
CA LEU A 289 -9.10 -10.02 -4.89
C LEU A 289 -10.08 -10.81 -5.77
N VAL A 290 -10.06 -12.15 -5.64
CA VAL A 290 -10.88 -13.05 -6.49
C VAL A 290 -12.38 -12.77 -6.44
N PRO A 291 -13.02 -12.53 -5.27
CA PRO A 291 -14.45 -12.25 -5.23
C PRO A 291 -14.83 -10.99 -6.01
N ASP A 292 -14.03 -9.94 -5.91
CA ASP A 292 -14.22 -8.69 -6.66
C ASP A 292 -14.09 -8.92 -8.17
N GLY A 293 -13.12 -9.74 -8.59
CA GLY A 293 -12.96 -10.13 -10.00
C GLY A 293 -14.17 -10.90 -10.53
N ARG A 294 -14.73 -11.83 -9.74
CA ARG A 294 -15.97 -12.54 -10.11
C ARG A 294 -17.17 -11.61 -10.24
N HIS A 295 -17.30 -10.66 -9.32
CA HIS A 295 -18.35 -9.63 -9.37
C HIS A 295 -18.19 -8.73 -10.60
N PHE A 296 -16.96 -8.30 -10.90
CA PHE A 296 -16.64 -7.52 -12.09
C PHE A 296 -17.03 -8.26 -13.38
N VAL A 297 -16.68 -9.54 -13.51
CA VAL A 297 -17.06 -10.40 -14.65
C VAL A 297 -18.58 -10.58 -14.73
N SER A 298 -19.27 -10.79 -13.60
CA SER A 298 -20.73 -10.91 -13.57
C SER A 298 -21.40 -9.64 -14.10
N ARG A 299 -20.93 -8.48 -13.64
CA ARG A 299 -21.45 -7.19 -14.12
C ARG A 299 -21.16 -6.97 -15.61
N ALA A 300 -19.98 -7.37 -16.08
CA ALA A 300 -19.63 -7.29 -17.50
C ALA A 300 -20.54 -8.17 -18.37
N ARG A 301 -20.93 -9.36 -17.89
CA ARG A 301 -21.90 -10.24 -18.56
C ARG A 301 -23.28 -9.60 -18.67
N ASP A 302 -23.72 -8.94 -17.60
CA ASP A 302 -25.00 -8.21 -17.60
C ASP A 302 -24.97 -7.07 -18.63
N GLU A 303 -23.88 -6.31 -18.69
CA GLU A 303 -23.71 -5.21 -19.66
C GLU A 303 -23.72 -5.74 -21.10
N ALA A 304 -22.96 -6.79 -21.40
CA ALA A 304 -22.93 -7.41 -22.72
C ALA A 304 -24.30 -7.98 -23.14
N SER A 305 -25.01 -8.61 -22.20
CA SER A 305 -26.36 -9.12 -22.42
C SER A 305 -27.37 -8.00 -22.68
N GLN A 306 -27.32 -6.93 -21.89
CA GLN A 306 -28.18 -5.75 -22.08
C GLN A 306 -27.89 -5.09 -23.43
N TRP A 307 -26.63 -4.88 -23.77
CA TRP A 307 -26.23 -4.32 -25.06
C TRP A 307 -26.83 -5.10 -26.22
N ARG A 308 -26.71 -6.43 -26.21
CA ARG A 308 -27.29 -7.30 -27.25
C ARG A 308 -28.82 -7.18 -27.33
N LYS A 309 -29.50 -7.05 -26.20
CA LYS A 309 -30.97 -6.89 -26.18
C LYS A 309 -31.39 -5.60 -26.88
N PHE A 310 -30.68 -4.50 -26.66
CA PHE A 310 -30.98 -3.19 -27.23
C PHE A 310 -30.50 -3.02 -28.67
N TYR A 311 -29.22 -3.32 -28.92
CA TYR A 311 -28.55 -3.04 -30.19
C TYR A 311 -28.49 -4.23 -31.15
N LYS A 312 -29.03 -5.40 -30.75
CA LYS A 312 -29.12 -6.63 -31.56
C LYS A 312 -27.78 -7.19 -32.06
N GLY A 313 -26.66 -6.69 -31.55
CA GLY A 313 -25.30 -7.18 -31.86
C GLY A 313 -24.47 -7.40 -30.59
N PRO A 314 -23.31 -8.06 -30.71
CA PRO A 314 -22.35 -8.14 -29.61
C PRO A 314 -21.85 -6.74 -29.22
N ILE A 315 -21.52 -6.56 -27.94
CA ILE A 315 -20.88 -5.32 -27.47
C ILE A 315 -19.46 -5.23 -28.03
N LYS A 316 -19.06 -4.03 -28.49
CA LYS A 316 -17.68 -3.76 -28.88
C LYS A 316 -16.77 -3.78 -27.66
N THR A 317 -15.57 -4.32 -27.80
CA THR A 317 -14.62 -4.48 -26.68
C THR A 317 -14.31 -3.14 -26.00
N ALA A 318 -14.12 -2.08 -26.79
CA ALA A 318 -13.89 -0.72 -26.30
C ALA A 318 -15.08 -0.17 -25.50
N ALA A 319 -16.32 -0.44 -25.96
CA ALA A 319 -17.53 0.00 -25.27
C ALA A 319 -17.70 -0.72 -23.94
N LEU A 320 -17.44 -2.04 -23.90
CA LEU A 320 -17.46 -2.80 -22.65
C LEU A 320 -16.41 -2.29 -21.66
N ALA A 321 -15.17 -2.05 -22.11
CA ALA A 321 -14.11 -1.50 -21.26
C ALA A 321 -14.50 -0.15 -20.67
N SER A 322 -15.08 0.75 -21.47
CA SER A 322 -15.57 2.05 -21.00
C SER A 322 -16.69 1.92 -19.96
N ARG A 323 -17.71 1.07 -20.22
CA ARG A 323 -18.81 0.83 -19.28
C ARG A 323 -18.32 0.26 -17.96
N MET A 324 -17.38 -0.68 -18.02
CA MET A 324 -16.80 -1.28 -16.82
C MET A 324 -15.87 -0.32 -16.07
N GLY A 325 -15.09 0.50 -16.77
CA GLY A 325 -14.27 1.56 -16.16
C GLY A 325 -15.12 2.57 -15.39
N SER A 326 -16.21 3.06 -15.99
CA SER A 326 -17.16 3.95 -15.30
C SER A 326 -17.83 3.28 -14.10
N TYR A 327 -18.17 1.99 -14.22
CA TYR A 327 -18.75 1.24 -13.10
C TYR A 327 -17.77 1.11 -11.92
N VAL A 328 -16.50 0.80 -12.18
CA VAL A 328 -15.46 0.73 -11.14
C VAL A 328 -15.20 2.10 -10.53
N GLN A 329 -15.14 3.15 -11.34
CA GLN A 329 -14.96 4.53 -10.86
C GLN A 329 -16.06 4.96 -9.88
N ALA A 330 -17.31 4.53 -10.09
CA ALA A 330 -18.39 4.83 -9.15
C ALA A 330 -18.09 4.34 -7.72
N TYR A 331 -17.32 3.26 -7.56
CA TYR A 331 -16.93 2.71 -6.25
C TYR A 331 -15.79 3.47 -5.57
N THR A 332 -15.22 4.49 -6.21
CA THR A 332 -14.17 5.35 -5.64
C THR A 332 -14.70 6.69 -5.14
N LEU A 333 -16.00 6.97 -5.31
CA LEU A 333 -16.60 8.29 -5.03
C LEU A 333 -17.41 8.33 -3.72
N TYR A 334 -17.94 7.20 -3.27
CA TYR A 334 -18.86 7.14 -2.13
C TYR A 334 -18.23 6.43 -0.94
N SER A 335 -18.49 6.96 0.27
CA SER A 335 -18.02 6.39 1.55
C SER A 335 -18.73 5.09 1.95
N SER A 336 -19.91 4.81 1.38
CA SER A 336 -20.72 3.62 1.69
C SER A 336 -20.23 2.34 1.00
N VAL A 337 -19.26 2.46 0.09
CA VAL A 337 -18.67 1.33 -0.66
C VAL A 337 -17.16 1.45 -0.60
N ARG A 338 -16.46 0.35 -0.91
CA ARG A 338 -14.99 0.36 -1.08
C ARG A 338 -14.63 0.18 -2.57
N PRO A 339 -13.45 0.65 -3.01
CA PRO A 339 -12.98 0.40 -4.37
C PRO A 339 -12.79 -1.09 -4.63
N PHE A 340 -12.81 -1.46 -5.91
CA PHE A 340 -12.50 -2.82 -6.34
C PHE A 340 -11.02 -3.12 -6.12
N GLY A 341 -10.71 -4.22 -5.43
CA GLY A 341 -9.33 -4.67 -5.22
C GLY A 341 -8.78 -5.50 -6.39
N VAL A 342 -9.12 -5.15 -7.64
CA VAL A 342 -8.71 -5.87 -8.84
C VAL A 342 -8.32 -4.93 -9.98
N THR A 343 -7.32 -5.35 -10.76
CA THR A 343 -7.12 -4.86 -12.12
C THR A 343 -7.55 -5.97 -13.07
N SER A 344 -8.35 -5.62 -14.07
CA SER A 344 -8.90 -6.58 -15.04
C SER A 344 -8.45 -6.28 -16.45
N ILE A 345 -7.95 -7.29 -17.15
CA ILE A 345 -7.59 -7.23 -18.56
C ILE A 345 -8.74 -7.83 -19.36
N ILE A 346 -9.25 -7.08 -20.33
CA ILE A 346 -10.36 -7.42 -21.21
C ILE A 346 -9.78 -7.68 -22.60
N ALA A 347 -9.93 -8.91 -23.09
CA ALA A 347 -9.55 -9.31 -24.43
C ALA A 347 -10.80 -9.59 -25.26
N GLY A 348 -10.84 -9.09 -26.49
CA GLY A 348 -11.95 -9.36 -27.39
C GLY A 348 -11.56 -9.29 -28.85
N TRP A 349 -12.45 -9.86 -29.66
CA TRP A 349 -12.43 -9.72 -31.10
C TRP A 349 -13.71 -9.02 -31.53
N ASP A 350 -13.59 -7.82 -32.10
CA ASP A 350 -14.74 -7.13 -32.67
C ASP A 350 -14.86 -7.52 -34.14
N SER A 351 -16.07 -7.93 -34.57
CA SER A 351 -16.31 -8.33 -35.96
C SER A 351 -16.03 -7.19 -36.94
N GLU A 352 -15.40 -7.53 -38.06
CA GLU A 352 -15.24 -6.64 -39.22
C GLU A 352 -16.52 -6.53 -40.05
N GLU A 353 -17.40 -7.52 -39.92
CA GLU A 353 -18.69 -7.55 -40.60
C GLU A 353 -19.68 -6.59 -39.91
N PRO A 354 -20.43 -5.78 -40.68
CA PRO A 354 -21.51 -4.99 -40.11
C PRO A 354 -22.50 -5.91 -39.41
N ALA A 355 -22.83 -5.64 -38.15
CA ALA A 355 -24.03 -6.22 -37.57
C ALA A 355 -25.22 -5.75 -38.42
N GLU A 356 -25.99 -6.68 -38.98
CA GLU A 356 -27.26 -6.37 -39.64
C GLU A 356 -28.23 -5.84 -38.58
N VAL A 357 -28.20 -4.54 -38.33
CA VAL A 357 -29.19 -3.86 -37.51
C VAL A 357 -30.35 -3.53 -38.44
N ASP A 358 -31.45 -4.25 -38.27
CA ASP A 358 -32.70 -4.00 -39.00
C ASP A 358 -33.20 -2.59 -38.62
N GLY A 359 -33.07 -1.64 -39.56
CA GLY A 359 -33.26 -0.22 -39.34
C GLY A 359 -31.98 0.59 -39.53
N GLN A 360 -31.67 0.94 -40.79
CA GLN A 360 -30.65 1.93 -41.12
C GLN A 360 -31.01 3.28 -40.46
N VAL A 361 -30.24 3.70 -39.46
CA VAL A 361 -30.24 5.09 -38.98
C VAL A 361 -28.92 5.76 -39.37
N GLY A 362 -28.87 6.18 -40.64
CA GLY A 362 -27.94 7.19 -41.15
C GLY A 362 -26.44 6.86 -41.12
N SER A 363 -25.69 7.54 -41.99
CA SER A 363 -24.24 7.62 -41.87
C SER A 363 -23.91 8.46 -40.63
N GLY A 364 -23.43 7.80 -39.57
CA GLY A 364 -22.84 8.48 -38.42
C GLY A 364 -21.72 9.45 -38.84
N PRO A 365 -21.27 10.34 -37.95
CA PRO A 365 -20.26 11.36 -38.26
C PRO A 365 -18.98 10.72 -38.82
N SER A 366 -18.34 11.38 -39.78
CA SER A 366 -17.12 10.90 -40.47
C SER A 366 -15.92 10.67 -39.54
N VAL A 367 -15.98 11.18 -38.30
CA VAL A 367 -15.04 10.96 -37.21
C VAL A 367 -15.79 10.87 -35.87
N GLY A 368 -15.46 9.86 -35.06
CA GLY A 368 -16.07 9.55 -33.77
C GLY A 368 -16.45 8.06 -33.61
N PRO A 369 -16.92 7.62 -32.44
CA PRO A 369 -17.40 6.25 -32.23
C PRO A 369 -18.60 5.97 -33.16
N GLY A 370 -18.38 5.22 -34.25
CA GLY A 370 -19.41 4.86 -35.22
C GLY A 370 -19.26 5.43 -36.63
N GLY A 371 -18.28 6.30 -36.89
CA GLY A 371 -17.93 6.73 -38.24
C GLY A 371 -17.22 5.63 -39.04
N LYS A 372 -17.56 5.47 -40.32
CA LYS A 372 -16.84 4.57 -41.24
C LYS A 372 -15.91 5.39 -42.14
N LYS A 373 -14.61 5.08 -42.13
CA LYS A 373 -13.66 5.58 -43.13
C LYS A 373 -13.47 4.55 -44.23
N GLU A 374 -13.66 4.96 -45.48
CA GLU A 374 -13.49 4.11 -46.66
C GLU A 374 -12.04 3.58 -46.74
N GLY A 375 -11.88 2.28 -46.95
CA GLY A 375 -10.56 1.61 -46.95
C GLY A 375 -10.00 1.22 -45.57
N VAL A 376 -10.75 1.41 -44.47
CA VAL A 376 -10.35 0.96 -43.13
C VAL A 376 -11.20 -0.24 -42.70
N THR A 377 -10.56 -1.35 -42.34
CA THR A 377 -11.23 -2.50 -41.70
C THR A 377 -11.68 -2.09 -40.29
N HIS A 378 -12.97 -2.20 -40.02
CA HIS A 378 -13.56 -1.83 -38.73
C HIS A 378 -13.77 -3.08 -37.89
N GLY A 379 -12.74 -3.56 -37.21
CA GLY A 379 -12.79 -4.77 -36.37
C GLY A 379 -11.39 -5.22 -35.99
N GLY A 380 -11.30 -6.43 -35.43
CA GLY A 380 -10.03 -7.06 -35.11
C GLY A 380 -9.80 -7.29 -33.62
N PRO A 381 -8.55 -7.59 -33.23
CA PRO A 381 -8.21 -7.91 -31.86
C PRO A 381 -8.09 -6.64 -31.02
N PHE A 382 -8.68 -6.65 -29.82
CA PHE A 382 -8.63 -5.55 -28.87
C PHE A 382 -8.28 -6.04 -27.47
N LEU A 383 -7.41 -5.28 -26.80
CA LEU A 383 -6.96 -5.55 -25.45
C LEU A 383 -7.07 -4.27 -24.64
N TYR A 384 -7.81 -4.30 -23.54
CA TYR A 384 -7.97 -3.19 -22.62
C TYR A 384 -7.62 -3.62 -21.21
N MET A 385 -7.15 -2.69 -20.39
CA MET A 385 -6.95 -2.92 -18.95
C MET A 385 -7.74 -1.88 -18.17
N VAL A 386 -8.49 -2.33 -17.16
CA VAL A 386 -9.27 -1.51 -16.24
C VAL A 386 -8.67 -1.61 -14.84
N GLU A 387 -8.33 -0.48 -14.25
CA GLU A 387 -7.71 -0.37 -12.92
C GLU A 387 -8.74 -0.06 -11.82
N PRO A 388 -8.42 -0.30 -10.53
CA PRO A 388 -9.26 0.08 -9.38
C PRO A 388 -9.78 1.52 -9.36
N SER A 389 -9.05 2.45 -9.97
CA SER A 389 -9.44 3.85 -10.12
C SER A 389 -10.60 4.06 -11.12
N GLY A 390 -10.91 3.05 -11.92
CA GLY A 390 -11.81 3.12 -13.07
C GLY A 390 -11.15 3.62 -14.35
N LEU A 391 -9.85 3.96 -14.31
CA LEU A 391 -9.07 4.27 -15.49
C LEU A 391 -8.98 3.04 -16.38
N PHE A 392 -9.12 3.25 -17.69
CA PHE A 392 -8.94 2.20 -18.68
C PHE A 392 -8.21 2.72 -19.91
N TRP A 393 -7.35 1.87 -20.46
CA TRP A 393 -6.59 2.15 -21.68
C TRP A 393 -6.54 0.92 -22.58
N GLY A 394 -6.36 1.15 -23.88
CA GLY A 394 -6.08 0.09 -24.85
C GLY A 394 -4.59 -0.23 -24.88
N TYR A 395 -4.25 -1.51 -25.03
CA TYR A 395 -2.88 -2.02 -24.98
C TYR A 395 -2.58 -2.93 -26.17
N TYR A 396 -1.30 -3.02 -26.54
CA TYR A 396 -0.77 -4.11 -27.37
C TYR A 396 -0.31 -5.29 -26.50
N GLY A 397 0.33 -4.99 -25.37
CA GLY A 397 0.61 -5.93 -24.30
C GLY A 397 0.25 -5.32 -22.96
N ALA A 398 -0.35 -6.10 -22.06
CA ALA A 398 -0.72 -5.65 -20.73
C ALA A 398 -0.26 -6.67 -19.68
N ALA A 399 0.15 -6.18 -18.51
CA ALA A 399 0.53 -7.01 -17.37
C ALA A 399 -0.02 -6.40 -16.07
N THR A 400 -0.44 -7.24 -15.14
CA THR A 400 -0.88 -6.85 -13.80
C THR A 400 -0.61 -7.96 -12.77
N GLY A 401 -0.73 -7.67 -11.48
CA GLY A 401 -0.36 -8.56 -10.39
C GLY A 401 1.08 -8.35 -9.90
N LYS A 402 1.57 -9.31 -9.12
CA LYS A 402 2.87 -9.24 -8.44
C LYS A 402 4.06 -9.09 -9.41
N GLY A 403 4.14 -9.94 -10.43
CA GLY A 403 5.21 -9.92 -11.44
C GLY A 403 5.00 -8.91 -12.57
N ARG A 404 4.20 -7.85 -12.35
CA ARG A 404 3.84 -6.88 -13.42
C ARG A 404 5.06 -6.23 -14.05
N GLN A 405 6.04 -5.81 -13.25
CA GLN A 405 7.23 -5.10 -13.77
C GLN A 405 8.07 -6.03 -14.65
N SER A 406 8.38 -7.23 -14.15
CA SER A 406 9.13 -8.29 -14.86
C SER A 406 8.43 -8.70 -16.16
N ALA A 407 7.11 -8.95 -16.10
CA ALA A 407 6.33 -9.29 -17.28
C ALA A 407 6.28 -8.16 -18.32
N LYS A 408 6.16 -6.90 -17.87
CA LYS A 408 6.14 -5.75 -18.78
C LYS A 408 7.46 -5.61 -19.55
N ALA A 409 8.59 -5.80 -18.89
CA ALA A 409 9.91 -5.75 -19.52
C ALA A 409 10.04 -6.79 -20.66
N GLU A 410 9.49 -7.98 -20.48
CA GLU A 410 9.47 -9.00 -21.53
C GLU A 410 8.49 -8.68 -22.67
N LEU A 411 7.30 -8.15 -22.35
CA LEU A 411 6.33 -7.73 -23.36
C LEU A 411 6.88 -6.63 -24.28
N GLU A 412 7.70 -5.72 -23.75
CA GLU A 412 8.33 -4.65 -24.54
C GLU A 412 9.33 -5.17 -25.59
N LYS A 413 9.92 -6.36 -25.38
CA LYS A 413 10.85 -6.98 -26.34
C LYS A 413 10.14 -7.54 -27.59
N LEU A 414 8.83 -7.73 -27.54
CA LEU A 414 8.06 -8.43 -28.58
C LEU A 414 7.60 -7.51 -29.73
N ASN A 415 7.85 -6.19 -29.67
CA ASN A 415 7.45 -5.22 -30.71
C ASN A 415 5.99 -5.41 -31.20
N LEU A 416 5.06 -5.60 -30.25
CA LEU A 416 3.66 -5.96 -30.53
C LEU A 416 2.88 -4.97 -31.40
N GLN A 417 3.41 -3.76 -31.59
CA GLN A 417 2.81 -2.72 -32.44
C GLN A 417 2.91 -3.05 -33.92
N ASP A 418 3.92 -3.84 -34.33
CA ASP A 418 4.17 -4.19 -35.73
C ASP A 418 3.18 -5.23 -36.26
N GLY A 419 2.45 -5.92 -35.38
CA GLY A 419 1.43 -6.90 -35.78
C GLY A 419 2.02 -8.10 -36.53
N THR A 420 3.21 -8.55 -36.15
CA THR A 420 3.89 -9.68 -36.80
C THR A 420 3.69 -11.01 -36.06
N ILE A 421 3.41 -10.95 -34.76
CA ILE A 421 3.23 -12.14 -33.92
C ILE A 421 1.88 -12.78 -34.19
N THR A 422 1.91 -14.07 -34.53
CA THR A 422 0.71 -14.91 -34.68
C THR A 422 0.21 -15.41 -33.33
N LEU A 423 -1.05 -15.85 -33.27
CA LEU A 423 -1.63 -16.38 -32.04
C LEU A 423 -0.86 -17.57 -31.47
N GLU A 424 -0.35 -18.47 -32.31
CA GLU A 424 0.42 -19.64 -31.83
C GLU A 424 1.77 -19.23 -31.23
N GLN A 425 2.47 -18.28 -31.85
CA GLN A 425 3.71 -17.71 -31.31
C GLN A 425 3.43 -16.96 -30.00
N GLY A 426 2.34 -16.19 -29.97
CA GLY A 426 1.90 -15.48 -28.78
C GLY A 426 1.61 -16.41 -27.59
N VAL A 427 1.15 -17.65 -27.83
CA VAL A 427 0.91 -18.62 -26.74
C VAL A 427 2.25 -19.04 -26.12
N LYS A 428 3.26 -19.30 -26.94
CA LYS A 428 4.61 -19.67 -26.49
C LYS A 428 5.26 -18.52 -25.71
N GLU A 429 5.17 -17.30 -26.22
CA GLU A 429 5.67 -16.11 -25.54
C GLU A 429 4.92 -15.83 -24.23
N ALA A 430 3.59 -15.93 -24.22
CA ALA A 430 2.81 -15.71 -23.00
C ALA A 430 3.19 -16.70 -21.89
N ALA A 431 3.40 -17.97 -22.21
CA ALA A 431 3.89 -18.95 -21.25
C ALA A 431 5.30 -18.58 -20.74
N ARG A 432 6.24 -18.27 -21.65
CA ARG A 432 7.61 -17.84 -21.30
C ARG A 432 7.60 -16.66 -20.33
N ILE A 433 6.78 -15.64 -20.60
CA ILE A 433 6.68 -14.44 -19.77
C ILE A 433 6.11 -14.75 -18.39
N ILE A 434 5.07 -15.59 -18.29
CA ILE A 434 4.51 -15.97 -16.98
C ILE A 434 5.53 -16.75 -16.15
N TYR A 435 6.25 -17.69 -16.76
CA TYR A 435 7.29 -18.46 -16.07
C TYR A 435 8.46 -17.56 -15.63
N PHE A 436 8.88 -16.59 -16.46
CA PHE A 436 9.89 -15.61 -16.08
C PHE A 436 9.42 -14.69 -14.93
N ALA A 437 8.19 -14.17 -15.01
CA ALA A 437 7.62 -13.32 -13.96
C ALA A 437 7.34 -14.08 -12.64
N HIS A 438 7.30 -15.42 -12.68
CA HIS A 438 7.14 -16.27 -11.51
C HIS A 438 8.39 -16.31 -10.62
N GLU A 439 9.57 -15.87 -11.10
CA GLU A 439 10.78 -15.79 -10.26
C GLU A 439 10.56 -15.00 -8.96
N ASP A 440 9.70 -13.98 -9.00
CA ASP A 440 9.29 -13.18 -7.84
C ASP A 440 8.49 -13.97 -6.79
N SER A 441 8.00 -15.17 -7.13
CA SER A 441 7.19 -16.07 -6.29
C SER A 441 7.67 -17.53 -6.36
N LYS A 442 8.96 -17.76 -6.60
CA LYS A 442 9.58 -19.09 -6.76
C LYS A 442 9.35 -20.08 -5.61
N ASP A 443 8.93 -19.60 -4.45
CA ASP A 443 8.58 -20.39 -3.28
C ASP A 443 7.19 -21.07 -3.39
N LYS A 444 6.39 -20.72 -4.42
CA LYS A 444 5.01 -21.17 -4.56
C LYS A 444 4.81 -21.98 -5.84
N GLU A 445 4.10 -23.10 -5.75
CA GLU A 445 3.63 -23.80 -6.95
C GLU A 445 2.50 -23.00 -7.62
N PHE A 446 2.42 -23.04 -8.96
CA PHE A 446 1.34 -22.40 -9.72
C PHE A 446 0.82 -23.29 -10.87
N GLU A 447 -0.38 -23.00 -11.33
CA GLU A 447 -0.97 -23.57 -12.55
C GLU A 447 -1.09 -22.46 -13.60
N LEU A 448 -0.61 -22.71 -14.83
CA LEU A 448 -0.77 -21.80 -15.94
C LEU A 448 -2.17 -21.92 -16.55
N GLU A 449 -2.96 -20.85 -16.47
CA GLU A 449 -4.23 -20.72 -17.18
C GLU A 449 -4.04 -19.86 -18.43
N MET A 450 -4.56 -20.33 -19.57
CA MET A 450 -4.47 -19.60 -20.84
C MET A 450 -5.78 -19.69 -21.61
N THR A 451 -6.21 -18.56 -22.15
CA THR A 451 -7.32 -18.47 -23.09
C THR A 451 -6.91 -17.61 -24.26
N TRP A 452 -7.64 -17.74 -25.35
CA TRP A 452 -7.38 -17.00 -26.57
C TRP A 452 -8.68 -16.71 -27.32
N ILE A 453 -8.59 -15.75 -28.23
CA ILE A 453 -9.65 -15.42 -29.17
C ILE A 453 -9.02 -14.99 -30.49
N SER A 454 -9.53 -15.50 -31.60
CA SER A 454 -9.09 -15.16 -32.95
C SER A 454 -10.22 -14.63 -33.81
N SER A 455 -9.91 -14.27 -35.05
CA SER A 455 -10.90 -13.99 -36.09
C SER A 455 -11.84 -15.17 -36.36
N VAL A 456 -12.92 -14.92 -37.11
CA VAL A 456 -13.89 -15.93 -37.57
C VAL A 456 -13.27 -17.02 -38.44
N ASN A 457 -12.18 -16.69 -39.15
CA ASN A 457 -11.41 -17.62 -39.97
C ASN A 457 -10.24 -18.25 -39.20
N GLY A 458 -9.96 -17.75 -38.00
CA GLY A 458 -8.90 -18.26 -37.13
C GLY A 458 -9.32 -19.49 -36.31
N PRO A 459 -8.41 -20.01 -35.46
CA PRO A 459 -8.60 -21.26 -34.73
C PRO A 459 -9.82 -21.26 -33.80
N THR A 460 -10.21 -20.11 -33.24
CA THR A 460 -11.34 -20.02 -32.30
C THR A 460 -12.65 -19.59 -32.95
N LYS A 461 -12.63 -19.28 -34.25
CA LYS A 461 -13.82 -18.86 -35.02
C LYS A 461 -14.58 -17.69 -34.38
N GLY A 462 -13.87 -16.68 -33.90
CA GLY A 462 -14.46 -15.51 -33.25
C GLY A 462 -14.92 -15.75 -31.81
N ARG A 463 -14.57 -16.90 -31.19
CA ARG A 463 -14.99 -17.26 -29.83
C ARG A 463 -13.85 -17.19 -28.84
N HIS A 464 -14.13 -16.74 -27.61
CA HIS A 464 -13.19 -16.80 -26.50
C HIS A 464 -13.23 -18.19 -25.87
N GLU A 465 -12.12 -18.91 -26.00
CA GLU A 465 -12.00 -20.31 -25.61
C GLU A 465 -10.67 -20.56 -24.88
N GLU A 466 -10.55 -21.73 -24.24
CA GLU A 466 -9.27 -22.15 -23.65
C GLU A 466 -8.28 -22.52 -24.74
N VAL A 467 -7.00 -22.24 -24.48
CA VAL A 467 -5.93 -22.74 -25.35
C VAL A 467 -5.95 -24.28 -25.32
N PRO A 468 -5.92 -24.96 -26.47
CA PRO A 468 -5.90 -26.42 -26.52
C PRO A 468 -4.79 -26.99 -25.64
N LYS A 469 -5.12 -28.04 -24.88
CA LYS A 469 -4.23 -28.62 -23.87
C LYS A 469 -2.83 -28.95 -24.43
N ALA A 470 -2.76 -29.57 -25.61
CA ALA A 470 -1.50 -29.94 -26.24
C ALA A 470 -0.61 -28.72 -26.53
N LEU A 471 -1.19 -27.63 -27.07
CA LEU A 471 -0.46 -26.40 -27.36
C LEU A 471 0.00 -25.70 -26.08
N ARG A 472 -0.82 -25.71 -25.03
CA ARG A 472 -0.44 -25.17 -23.71
C ARG A 472 0.72 -25.97 -23.10
N GLU A 473 0.65 -27.29 -23.12
CA GLU A 473 1.71 -28.16 -22.57
C GLU A 473 3.03 -28.01 -23.35
N GLU A 474 2.97 -27.86 -24.67
CA GLU A 474 4.15 -27.52 -25.49
C GLU A 474 4.74 -26.16 -25.08
N ALA A 475 3.91 -25.13 -24.92
CA ALA A 475 4.35 -23.81 -24.50
C ALA A 475 4.97 -23.81 -23.09
N GLU A 476 4.39 -24.56 -22.14
CA GLU A 476 4.97 -24.75 -20.80
C GLU A 476 6.34 -25.43 -20.85
N ARG A 477 6.50 -26.45 -21.70
CA ARG A 477 7.78 -27.14 -21.87
C ARG A 477 8.86 -26.20 -22.42
N LEU A 478 8.53 -25.42 -23.45
CA LEU A 478 9.45 -24.44 -24.04
C LEU A 478 9.81 -23.33 -23.04
N ALA A 479 8.85 -22.86 -22.26
CA ALA A 479 9.08 -21.84 -21.22
C ALA A 479 10.05 -22.34 -20.15
N LYS A 480 9.93 -23.60 -19.71
CA LYS A 480 10.85 -24.21 -18.74
C LYS A 480 12.25 -24.39 -19.31
N LYS A 481 12.38 -24.93 -20.54
CA LYS A 481 13.70 -25.05 -21.21
C LYS A 481 14.41 -23.70 -21.32
N ALA A 482 13.66 -22.63 -21.65
CA ALA A 482 14.22 -21.29 -21.77
C ALA A 482 14.74 -20.70 -20.43
N LEU A 483 14.22 -21.15 -19.28
CA LEU A 483 14.70 -20.72 -17.96
C LEU A 483 15.89 -21.54 -17.47
N GLU A 484 16.01 -22.80 -17.89
CA GLU A 484 17.11 -23.70 -17.47
C GLU A 484 18.44 -23.38 -18.18
N GLY A 485 18.40 -22.63 -19.29
CA GLY A 485 19.59 -22.27 -20.07
C GLY A 485 20.00 -23.38 -21.05
N ASP A 486 20.62 -22.98 -22.17
CA ASP A 486 21.05 -23.85 -23.29
C ASP A 486 22.25 -24.77 -22.96
N ASP A 487 22.38 -25.24 -21.71
CA ASP A 487 23.54 -26.05 -21.27
C ASP A 487 23.40 -27.56 -21.58
N ASP A 488 22.26 -28.01 -22.15
CA ASP A 488 22.00 -29.43 -22.45
C ASP A 488 22.23 -29.83 -23.93
N ASP A 489 22.67 -28.93 -24.81
CA ASP A 489 22.83 -29.24 -26.24
C ASP A 489 24.25 -29.80 -26.60
N GLU A 490 25.05 -30.29 -25.63
CA GLU A 490 26.34 -30.98 -25.88
C GLU A 490 26.40 -32.48 -25.46
N GLU A 491 25.29 -33.13 -25.08
CA GLU A 491 25.29 -34.57 -24.73
C GLU A 491 24.42 -35.48 -25.61
N GLU A 492 24.28 -35.19 -26.92
CA GLU A 492 23.78 -36.20 -27.89
C GLU A 492 24.65 -36.28 -29.15
N ALA A 493 25.88 -36.79 -28.99
CA ALA A 493 26.61 -37.42 -30.08
C ALA A 493 27.69 -38.39 -29.56
N ARG A 494 27.29 -39.49 -28.92
CA ARG A 494 28.14 -40.70 -28.87
C ARG A 494 27.42 -41.83 -29.59
N PRO A 495 27.98 -42.38 -30.68
CA PRO A 495 27.35 -43.50 -31.38
C PRO A 495 27.34 -44.73 -30.47
N GLU A 496 26.16 -45.33 -30.30
CA GLU A 496 26.03 -46.68 -29.78
C GLU A 496 26.80 -47.66 -30.69
N GLY A 497 27.80 -48.34 -30.13
CA GLY A 497 28.47 -49.41 -30.86
C GLY A 497 29.77 -49.85 -30.22
N GLU A 498 29.70 -50.67 -29.17
CA GLU A 498 30.44 -51.94 -29.08
C GLU A 498 30.01 -52.69 -27.81
N ARG A 499 29.20 -53.73 -28.02
CA ARG A 499 28.98 -54.81 -27.04
C ARG A 499 30.30 -55.55 -26.85
N MET A 500 30.80 -55.64 -25.62
CA MET A 500 31.72 -56.71 -25.25
C MET A 500 30.91 -57.92 -24.78
N GLU A 501 30.92 -58.97 -25.60
CA GLU A 501 30.73 -60.36 -25.16
C GLU A 501 32.11 -60.90 -24.75
N GLU A 502 32.28 -61.17 -23.46
CA GLU A 502 32.69 -62.45 -22.83
C GLU A 502 32.95 -62.27 -21.34
#